data_AF-A0A8S3I340-F1
#
_entry.id   AF-A0A8S3I340-F1
#
_cell.length_a   1.000
_cell.length_b   1.000
_cell.length_c   1.000
_cell.angle_alpha   90.00
_cell.angle_beta   90.00
_cell.angle_gamma   90.00
#
_symmetry.space_group_name_H-M   'P 1'
#
loop_
_entity.id
_entity.type
_entity.pdbx_description
1 polymer ?
#
loop_
_entity_poly.entity_id
_entity_poly.type
_entity_poly.pdbx_seq_one_letter_code
_entity_poly.pdbx_strand_id
1 'polypeptide(L)'
;MGNIPLMELLLANNANINIQGGQEQMTVLHEAVSNENLNETVIKFLLENGADPLIKNKAGKTVLELVTESANPTISSLFEKNHCVHPSHNELPIAPPPRRRVRTISSSNVLFFTGFDKTRKESLIKSMQTIFGRKCVTTVRNVENNVTHVVACGETDKVAFRTINYLRGVVLGKWIVSEKWLEECIKEKRWINENNYEVLGSQLEPSSNGSHISRIKHEQNEILLFNKCEFFLYGQ
;
A
#
# COMPACT_ATOMS: atom_id res chain seq x y z
N MET A 1 17.94 6.50 2.82
CA MET A 1 16.97 6.74 3.91
C MET A 1 15.88 5.67 3.83
N GLY A 2 15.67 4.86 4.87
CA GLY A 2 14.63 3.84 4.84
C GLY A 2 13.22 4.44 4.88
N ASN A 3 12.31 3.91 4.07
CA ASN A 3 10.92 4.38 3.99
C ASN A 3 10.05 3.61 4.99
N ILE A 4 10.15 3.96 6.28
CA ILE A 4 9.38 3.32 7.36
C ILE A 4 7.87 3.30 7.06
N PRO A 5 7.23 4.39 6.56
CA PRO A 5 5.81 4.33 6.20
C PRO A 5 5.45 3.29 5.15
N LEU A 6 6.35 3.02 4.20
CA LEU A 6 6.16 1.94 3.21
C LEU A 6 6.35 0.58 3.86
N MET A 7 7.34 0.41 4.75
CA MET A 7 7.57 -0.84 5.47
C MET A 7 6.39 -1.21 6.38
N GLU A 8 5.87 -0.24 7.15
CA GLU A 8 4.65 -0.39 7.95
C GLU A 8 3.46 -0.84 7.09
N LEU A 9 3.29 -0.21 5.92
CA LEU A 9 2.23 -0.58 5.00
C LEU A 9 2.36 -2.03 4.52
N LEU A 10 3.58 -2.47 4.19
CA LEU A 10 3.84 -3.83 3.73
C LEU A 10 3.57 -4.85 4.84
N LEU A 11 4.08 -4.61 6.05
CA LEU A 11 3.85 -5.48 7.21
C LEU A 11 2.37 -5.54 7.60
N ALA A 12 1.66 -4.41 7.55
CA ALA A 12 0.21 -4.36 7.76
C ALA A 12 -0.60 -5.15 6.71
N ASN A 13 0.01 -5.48 5.57
CA ASN A 13 -0.55 -6.34 4.53
C ASN A 13 0.13 -7.72 4.49
N ASN A 14 0.62 -8.21 5.64
CA ASN A 14 1.18 -9.54 5.83
C ASN A 14 2.42 -9.85 4.98
N ALA A 15 3.19 -8.83 4.58
CA ALA A 15 4.49 -9.08 3.98
C ALA A 15 5.40 -9.84 4.96
N ASN A 16 6.03 -10.90 4.47
CA ASN A 16 6.97 -11.67 5.27
C ASN A 16 8.31 -10.92 5.36
N ILE A 17 8.69 -10.53 6.58
CA ILE A 17 9.92 -9.75 6.87
C ILE A 17 11.20 -10.58 6.69
N ASN A 18 11.09 -11.90 6.69
CA ASN A 18 12.21 -12.83 6.68
C ASN A 18 12.50 -13.42 5.30
N ILE A 19 11.91 -12.85 4.25
CA ILE A 19 12.16 -13.28 2.87
C ILE A 19 13.60 -13.00 2.47
N GLN A 20 14.23 -14.04 1.94
CA GLN A 20 15.53 -13.96 1.31
C GLN A 20 15.36 -13.62 -0.17
N GLY A 21 16.03 -12.56 -0.60
CA GLY A 21 15.96 -12.07 -1.96
C GLY A 21 17.33 -11.80 -2.58
N GLY A 22 17.32 -11.44 -3.87
CA GLY A 22 18.52 -11.13 -4.62
C GLY A 22 19.43 -12.32 -4.90
N GLN A 23 20.57 -12.05 -5.53
CA GLN A 23 21.56 -13.07 -5.88
C GLN A 23 22.25 -13.68 -4.65
N GLU A 24 22.31 -12.93 -3.56
CA GLU A 24 22.96 -13.29 -2.30
C GLU A 24 22.00 -13.90 -1.27
N GLN A 25 20.72 -14.08 -1.60
CA GLN A 25 19.69 -14.59 -0.66
C GLN A 25 19.69 -13.82 0.67
N MET A 26 19.82 -12.50 0.60
CA MET A 26 19.84 -11.64 1.78
C MET A 26 18.40 -11.34 2.25
N THR A 27 18.19 -11.32 3.56
CA THR A 27 16.95 -10.76 4.12
C THR A 27 17.04 -9.24 4.15
N VAL A 28 15.91 -8.56 4.34
CA VAL A 28 15.88 -7.10 4.54
C VAL A 28 16.78 -6.64 5.70
N LEU A 29 16.97 -7.49 6.72
CA LEU A 29 17.86 -7.20 7.83
C LEU A 29 19.35 -7.31 7.45
N HIS A 30 19.72 -8.24 6.55
CA HIS A 30 21.08 -8.29 5.98
C HIS A 30 21.36 -7.03 5.17
N GLU A 31 20.44 -6.63 4.29
CA GLU A 31 20.60 -5.42 3.46
C GLU A 31 20.71 -4.15 4.30
N ALA A 32 19.89 -4.01 5.35
CA ALA A 32 19.92 -2.85 6.23
C ALA A 32 21.28 -2.69 6.96
N VAL A 33 21.99 -3.80 7.16
CA VAL A 33 23.29 -3.86 7.83
C VAL A 33 24.46 -3.75 6.85
N SER A 34 24.35 -4.32 5.65
CA SER A 34 25.36 -4.24 4.60
C SER A 34 25.43 -2.87 3.92
N ASN A 35 24.43 -2.01 4.10
CA ASN A 35 24.41 -0.69 3.50
C ASN A 35 25.43 0.25 4.16
N GLU A 36 26.23 0.95 3.35
CA GLU A 36 27.23 1.94 3.81
C GLU A 36 26.60 3.05 4.68
N ASN A 37 25.35 3.41 4.41
CA ASN A 37 24.60 4.40 5.17
C ASN A 37 23.71 3.72 6.22
N LEU A 38 24.35 3.28 7.31
CA LEU A 38 23.68 2.62 8.43
C LEU A 38 22.48 3.43 8.93
N ASN A 39 21.31 2.80 8.98
CA ASN A 39 20.10 3.39 9.53
C ASN A 39 19.62 2.58 10.75
N GLU A 40 20.07 2.96 11.93
CA GLU A 40 19.71 2.31 13.19
C GLU A 40 18.19 2.24 13.39
N THR A 41 17.45 3.28 12.99
CA THR A 41 15.99 3.32 13.10
C THR A 41 15.33 2.21 12.28
N VAL A 42 15.83 1.95 11.08
CA VAL A 42 15.33 0.87 10.21
C VAL A 42 15.66 -0.50 10.81
N ILE A 43 16.88 -0.70 11.32
CA ILE A 43 17.28 -1.98 11.91
C ILE A 43 16.45 -2.27 13.17
N LYS A 44 16.27 -1.28 14.05
CA LYS A 44 15.39 -1.41 15.22
C LYS A 44 13.96 -1.75 14.81
N PHE A 45 13.41 -1.00 13.85
CA PHE A 45 12.07 -1.25 13.35
C PHE A 45 11.92 -2.68 12.82
N LEU A 46 12.90 -3.19 12.07
CA LEU A 46 12.88 -4.56 11.54
C LEU A 46 12.90 -5.60 12.67
N LEU A 47 13.79 -5.46 13.64
CA LEU A 47 13.89 -6.38 14.79
C LEU A 47 12.60 -6.36 15.63
N GLU A 48 12.07 -5.18 15.92
CA GLU A 48 10.81 -5.01 16.66
C GLU A 48 9.61 -5.64 15.93
N ASN A 49 9.67 -5.74 14.60
CA ASN A 49 8.64 -6.36 13.76
C ASN A 49 8.96 -7.82 13.38
N GLY A 50 9.88 -8.47 14.09
CA GLY A 50 10.11 -9.93 13.98
C GLY A 50 11.08 -10.36 12.88
N ALA A 51 11.97 -9.47 12.43
CA ALA A 51 13.09 -9.86 11.57
C ALA A 51 14.03 -10.80 12.34
N ASP A 52 14.31 -11.98 11.77
CA ASP A 52 15.16 -13.00 12.36
C ASP A 52 16.64 -12.77 11.95
N PRO A 53 17.53 -12.43 12.90
CA PRO A 53 18.95 -12.21 12.63
C PRO A 53 19.74 -13.50 12.38
N LEU A 54 19.14 -14.67 12.63
CA LEU A 54 19.79 -15.98 12.51
C LEU A 54 19.68 -16.58 11.11
N ILE A 55 18.85 -15.99 10.25
CA ILE A 55 18.76 -16.42 8.85
C ILE A 55 20.12 -16.23 8.19
N LYS A 56 20.55 -17.22 7.42
CA LYS A 56 21.83 -17.20 6.72
C LYS A 56 21.64 -16.87 5.26
N ASN A 57 22.42 -15.91 4.75
CA ASN A 57 22.47 -15.60 3.33
C ASN A 57 23.13 -16.73 2.51
N LYS A 58 23.27 -16.55 1.19
CA LYS A 58 23.89 -17.53 0.28
C LYS A 58 25.35 -17.85 0.62
N ALA A 59 26.08 -16.91 1.22
CA ALA A 59 27.44 -17.12 1.72
C ALA A 59 27.46 -17.90 3.06
N GLY A 60 26.32 -18.33 3.58
CA GLY A 60 26.18 -19.03 4.85
C GLY A 60 26.32 -18.13 6.07
N LYS A 61 26.28 -16.80 5.87
CA LYS A 61 26.52 -15.80 6.92
C LYS A 61 25.21 -15.27 7.47
N THR A 62 25.15 -15.15 8.79
CA THR A 62 24.10 -14.43 9.53
C THR A 62 24.36 -12.92 9.50
N VAL A 63 23.36 -12.15 9.92
CA VAL A 63 23.50 -10.69 10.04
C VAL A 63 24.65 -10.32 10.98
N LEU A 64 24.78 -11.01 12.12
CA LEU A 64 25.85 -10.76 13.09
C LEU A 64 27.24 -11.01 12.49
N GLU A 65 27.40 -12.09 11.72
CA GLU A 65 28.68 -12.41 11.08
C GLU A 65 29.08 -11.34 10.05
N LEU A 66 28.12 -10.79 9.28
CA LEU A 66 28.39 -9.65 8.38
C LEU A 66 28.80 -8.38 9.12
N VAL A 67 28.23 -8.10 10.29
CA VAL A 67 28.61 -6.95 11.13
C VAL A 67 30.04 -7.09 11.63
N THR A 68 30.42 -8.29 12.07
CA THR A 68 31.77 -8.54 12.61
C THR A 68 32.84 -8.39 11.53
N GLU A 69 32.57 -8.79 10.29
CA GLU A 69 33.50 -8.63 9.17
C GLU A 69 33.62 -7.19 8.69
N SER A 70 32.53 -6.41 8.73
CA SER A 70 32.53 -4.99 8.36
C SER A 70 33.10 -4.08 9.46
N ALA A 71 33.45 -4.63 10.63
CA ALA A 71 34.01 -3.93 11.78
C ALA A 71 33.21 -2.67 12.19
N ASN A 72 31.88 -2.73 12.11
CA ASN A 72 31.01 -1.60 12.47
C ASN A 72 30.55 -1.71 13.95
N PRO A 73 31.23 -1.03 14.90
CA PRO A 73 30.98 -1.20 16.33
C PRO A 73 29.57 -0.72 16.75
N THR A 74 28.99 0.20 15.99
CA THR A 74 27.66 0.74 16.25
C THR A 74 26.59 -0.33 16.10
N ILE A 75 26.68 -1.16 15.05
CA ILE A 75 25.71 -2.23 14.80
C ILE A 75 25.87 -3.36 15.82
N SER A 76 27.10 -3.76 16.15
CA SER A 76 27.34 -4.76 17.19
C SER A 76 26.69 -4.36 18.52
N SER A 77 26.84 -3.09 18.92
CA SER A 77 26.21 -2.58 20.14
C SER A 77 24.67 -2.60 20.08
N LEU A 78 24.09 -2.42 18.89
CA LEU A 78 22.64 -2.45 18.67
C LEU A 78 22.08 -3.87 18.84
N PHE A 79 22.80 -4.90 18.36
CA PHE A 79 22.40 -6.29 18.54
C PHE A 79 22.66 -6.78 19.97
N GLU A 80 23.77 -6.41 20.59
CA GLU A 80 24.08 -6.73 21.98
C GLU A 80 23.03 -6.18 22.95
N LYS A 81 22.56 -4.95 22.72
CA LYS A 81 21.52 -4.31 23.53
C LYS A 81 20.14 -4.95 23.37
N ASN A 82 19.93 -5.71 22.30
CA ASN A 82 18.68 -6.39 21.98
C ASN A 82 18.73 -7.92 22.26
N HIS A 83 19.76 -8.43 22.97
CA HIS A 83 19.92 -9.85 23.36
C HIS A 83 18.92 -10.37 24.42
N CYS A 84 17.63 -10.14 24.22
CA CYS A 84 16.55 -10.82 24.94
C CYS A 84 15.41 -11.18 23.98
N VAL A 85 15.67 -12.03 22.99
CA VAL A 85 14.58 -12.78 22.33
C VAL A 85 15.08 -14.20 22.04
N HIS A 86 14.78 -15.11 22.97
CA HIS A 86 14.75 -16.54 22.65
C HIS A 86 13.78 -16.77 21.47
N PRO A 87 13.99 -17.80 20.64
CA PRO A 87 12.97 -18.26 19.71
C PRO A 87 11.86 -18.91 20.51
N SER A 88 10.99 -18.11 21.15
CA SER A 88 9.68 -18.62 21.49
C SER A 88 8.93 -18.68 20.17
N HIS A 89 8.63 -19.91 19.73
CA HIS A 89 7.42 -20.19 18.98
C HIS A 89 6.21 -19.71 19.81
N ASN A 90 6.05 -18.38 19.89
CA ASN A 90 4.75 -17.79 20.08
C ASN A 90 4.35 -17.44 18.67
N GLU A 91 3.54 -18.31 18.09
CA GLU A 91 2.48 -17.86 17.20
C GLU A 91 1.95 -16.56 17.82
N LEU A 92 2.28 -15.42 17.22
CA LEU A 92 1.54 -14.19 17.48
C LEU A 92 0.09 -14.64 17.44
N PRO A 93 -0.72 -14.39 18.50
CA PRO A 93 -2.11 -14.78 18.46
C PRO A 93 -2.62 -14.27 17.12
N ILE A 94 -2.98 -15.19 16.22
CA ILE A 94 -3.53 -14.83 14.93
C ILE A 94 -4.77 -14.04 15.34
N ALA A 95 -4.64 -12.71 15.39
CA ALA A 95 -5.76 -11.86 15.65
C ALA A 95 -6.72 -12.28 14.55
N PRO A 96 -7.87 -12.90 14.91
CA PRO A 96 -8.74 -13.49 13.91
C PRO A 96 -8.96 -12.39 12.89
N PRO A 97 -8.64 -12.64 11.59
CA PRO A 97 -8.49 -11.62 10.57
C PRO A 97 -9.61 -10.63 10.81
N PRO A 98 -9.29 -9.37 11.19
CA PRO A 98 -10.13 -8.53 12.03
C PRO A 98 -11.53 -8.75 11.55
N ARG A 99 -12.34 -9.54 12.30
CA ARG A 99 -13.56 -10.16 11.76
C ARG A 99 -14.17 -9.05 10.97
N ARG A 100 -14.18 -9.18 9.63
CA ARG A 100 -14.76 -8.15 8.78
C ARG A 100 -16.17 -8.16 9.31
N ARG A 101 -16.47 -7.24 10.23
CA ARG A 101 -17.84 -6.89 10.51
C ARG A 101 -18.28 -6.63 9.10
N VAL A 102 -19.23 -7.42 8.65
CA VAL A 102 -20.12 -7.00 7.62
C VAL A 102 -20.72 -5.74 8.22
N ARG A 103 -19.96 -4.64 8.13
CA ARG A 103 -20.44 -3.29 8.27
C ARG A 103 -21.41 -3.33 7.13
N THR A 104 -22.70 -3.42 7.47
CA THR A 104 -23.77 -2.89 6.65
C THR A 104 -23.17 -1.68 5.96
N ILE A 105 -22.81 -1.85 4.69
CA ILE A 105 -22.09 -0.84 3.94
C ILE A 105 -23.01 0.35 4.04
N SER A 106 -22.55 1.39 4.73
CA SER A 106 -23.22 2.67 4.66
C SER A 106 -23.27 2.99 3.18
N SER A 107 -24.46 2.95 2.58
CA SER A 107 -24.73 3.09 1.14
C SER A 107 -24.36 4.47 0.59
N SER A 108 -23.63 5.26 1.38
CA SER A 108 -23.19 6.60 1.09
C SER A 108 -21.91 6.57 0.27
N ASN A 109 -21.95 7.13 -0.92
CA ASN A 109 -20.76 7.37 -1.73
C ASN A 109 -19.79 8.30 -0.98
N VAL A 110 -18.56 7.83 -0.81
CA VAL A 110 -17.40 8.57 -0.29
C VAL A 110 -16.33 8.64 -1.36
N LEU A 111 -16.02 9.86 -1.80
CA LEU A 111 -15.13 10.19 -2.90
C LEU A 111 -13.74 10.58 -2.41
N PHE A 112 -12.72 10.08 -3.11
CA PHE A 112 -11.34 10.52 -3.01
C PHE A 112 -10.89 11.08 -4.37
N PHE A 113 -10.17 12.21 -4.37
CA PHE A 113 -9.67 12.85 -5.61
C PHE A 113 -8.17 12.63 -5.79
N THR A 114 -7.75 12.19 -6.97
CA THR A 114 -6.33 11.99 -7.30
C THR A 114 -5.96 12.53 -8.68
N GLY A 115 -4.74 13.08 -8.80
CA GLY A 115 -4.20 13.59 -10.07
C GLY A 115 -4.68 15.00 -10.48
N PHE A 116 -5.44 15.70 -9.64
CA PHE A 116 -5.96 17.04 -9.92
C PHE A 116 -5.01 18.14 -9.45
N ASP A 117 -5.00 19.28 -10.15
CA ASP A 117 -4.48 20.52 -9.59
C ASP A 117 -5.34 21.00 -8.41
N LYS A 118 -4.74 21.83 -7.55
CA LYS A 118 -5.38 22.28 -6.30
C LYS A 118 -6.68 23.03 -6.55
N THR A 119 -6.68 23.96 -7.51
CA THR A 119 -7.80 24.86 -7.78
C THR A 119 -9.01 24.10 -8.32
N ARG A 120 -8.79 23.22 -9.30
CA ARG A 120 -9.86 22.40 -9.87
C ARG A 120 -10.43 21.44 -8.83
N LYS A 121 -9.57 20.78 -8.04
CA LYS A 121 -9.98 19.89 -6.95
C LYS A 121 -10.88 20.61 -5.95
N GLU A 122 -10.48 21.78 -5.46
CA GLU A 122 -11.25 22.55 -4.48
C GLU A 122 -12.62 22.98 -5.03
N SER A 123 -12.68 23.39 -6.30
CA SER A 123 -13.92 23.73 -6.99
C SER A 123 -14.90 22.55 -7.05
N LEU A 124 -14.43 21.38 -7.49
CA LEU A 124 -15.25 20.17 -7.58
C LEU A 124 -15.73 19.69 -6.21
N ILE A 125 -14.86 19.70 -5.20
CA ILE A 125 -15.21 19.35 -3.82
C ILE A 125 -16.33 20.26 -3.30
N LYS A 126 -16.20 21.58 -3.50
CA LYS A 126 -17.22 22.54 -3.05
C LYS A 126 -18.58 22.26 -3.70
N SER A 127 -18.61 22.01 -5.00
CA SER A 127 -19.85 21.68 -5.74
C SER A 127 -20.48 20.39 -5.22
N MET A 128 -19.70 19.33 -5.05
CA MET A 128 -20.18 18.04 -4.54
C MET A 128 -20.70 18.12 -3.11
N GLN A 129 -19.99 18.82 -2.23
CA GLN A 129 -20.43 18.97 -0.85
C GLN A 129 -21.69 19.83 -0.73
N THR A 130 -21.91 20.76 -1.65
CA THR A 130 -23.14 21.58 -1.71
C THR A 130 -24.35 20.73 -2.10
N ILE A 131 -24.19 19.80 -3.04
CA ILE A 131 -25.30 18.98 -3.56
C ILE A 131 -25.55 17.74 -2.69
N PHE A 132 -24.48 17.01 -2.33
CA PHE A 132 -24.56 15.70 -1.70
C PHE A 132 -24.14 15.69 -0.22
N GLY A 133 -23.83 16.85 0.34
CA GLY A 133 -23.42 17.03 1.74
C GLY A 133 -21.93 16.75 1.98
N ARG A 134 -21.40 17.30 3.07
CA ARG A 134 -19.95 17.29 3.37
C ARG A 134 -19.32 15.90 3.46
N LYS A 135 -20.09 14.88 3.86
CA LYS A 135 -19.60 13.50 4.06
C LYS A 135 -19.32 12.76 2.74
N CYS A 136 -19.76 13.28 1.60
CA CYS A 136 -19.55 12.62 0.31
C CYS A 136 -18.09 12.68 -0.17
N VAL A 137 -17.25 13.54 0.42
CA VAL A 137 -15.83 13.65 0.08
C VAL A 137 -15.00 13.40 1.34
N THR A 138 -13.96 12.57 1.21
CA THR A 138 -13.00 12.34 2.31
C THR A 138 -11.84 13.34 2.29
N THR A 139 -11.28 13.63 3.46
CA THR A 139 -10.11 14.51 3.66
C THR A 139 -8.83 13.75 3.98
N VAL A 140 -8.89 12.40 3.99
CA VAL A 140 -7.72 11.55 4.23
C VAL A 140 -6.65 11.78 3.15
N ARG A 141 -5.39 11.51 3.51
CA ARG A 141 -4.25 11.67 2.60
C ARG A 141 -4.17 10.56 1.55
N ASN A 142 -4.65 9.36 1.89
CA ASN A 142 -4.53 8.16 1.08
C ASN A 142 -5.88 7.50 0.86
N VAL A 143 -6.02 6.74 -0.23
CA VAL A 143 -7.20 5.89 -0.42
C VAL A 143 -7.24 4.82 0.66
N GLU A 144 -8.35 4.78 1.40
CA GLU A 144 -8.59 3.91 2.56
C GLU A 144 -9.87 3.07 2.36
N ASN A 145 -10.16 2.18 3.31
CA ASN A 145 -11.28 1.24 3.22
C ASN A 145 -12.66 1.91 3.13
N ASN A 146 -12.84 3.08 3.75
CA ASN A 146 -14.09 3.85 3.71
C ASN A 146 -14.34 4.57 2.38
N VAL A 147 -13.31 4.71 1.53
CA VAL A 147 -13.46 5.27 0.18
C VAL A 147 -14.22 4.26 -0.67
N THR A 148 -15.21 4.77 -1.41
CA THR A 148 -16.01 3.96 -2.35
C THR A 148 -15.58 4.22 -3.79
N HIS A 149 -15.24 5.48 -4.09
CA HIS A 149 -14.88 5.94 -5.43
C HIS A 149 -13.59 6.77 -5.36
N VAL A 150 -12.67 6.49 -6.27
CA VAL A 150 -11.51 7.32 -6.57
C VAL A 150 -11.81 8.04 -7.87
N VAL A 151 -12.06 9.35 -7.77
CA VAL A 151 -12.17 10.23 -8.93
C VAL A 151 -10.75 10.54 -9.39
N ALA A 152 -10.41 10.10 -10.60
CA ALA A 152 -9.08 10.20 -11.16
C ALA A 152 -9.07 11.20 -12.33
N CYS A 153 -8.16 12.17 -12.26
CA CYS A 153 -7.83 13.00 -13.41
C CYS A 153 -6.97 12.20 -14.39
N GLY A 154 -7.06 12.54 -15.67
CA GLY A 154 -6.46 11.77 -16.74
C GLY A 154 -6.27 12.58 -18.01
N GLU A 155 -5.59 11.97 -18.97
CA GLU A 155 -5.44 12.52 -20.32
C GLU A 155 -6.77 12.47 -21.09
N THR A 156 -7.58 11.45 -20.83
CA THR A 156 -8.94 11.31 -21.36
C THR A 156 -9.87 10.74 -20.29
N ASP A 157 -11.18 10.75 -20.56
CA ASP A 157 -12.21 10.13 -19.70
C ASP A 157 -11.96 8.64 -19.38
N LYS A 158 -11.12 7.96 -20.18
CA LYS A 158 -10.85 6.52 -20.04
C LYS A 158 -9.42 6.20 -19.58
N VAL A 159 -8.54 7.20 -19.51
CA VAL A 159 -7.11 7.01 -19.25
C VAL A 159 -6.64 7.98 -18.18
N ALA A 160 -6.36 7.47 -16.98
CA ALA A 160 -5.95 8.27 -15.82
C ALA A 160 -4.44 8.52 -15.74
N PHE A 161 -4.06 9.60 -15.05
CA PHE A 161 -2.68 9.79 -14.59
C PHE A 161 -2.35 8.78 -13.49
N ARG A 162 -1.21 8.10 -13.62
CA ARG A 162 -0.79 7.08 -12.65
C ARG A 162 -0.25 7.76 -11.40
N THR A 163 -1.02 7.67 -10.32
CA THR A 163 -0.63 8.13 -8.97
C THR A 163 -0.61 6.95 -8.00
N ILE A 164 0.07 7.09 -6.85
CA ILE A 164 0.02 6.05 -5.81
C ILE A 164 -1.41 5.78 -5.33
N ASN A 165 -2.26 6.82 -5.27
CA ASN A 165 -3.66 6.69 -4.86
C ASN A 165 -4.55 6.08 -5.94
N TYR A 166 -4.24 6.29 -7.23
CA TYR A 166 -4.85 5.51 -8.31
C TYR A 166 -4.55 4.02 -8.12
N LEU A 167 -3.27 3.65 -7.93
CA LEU A 167 -2.89 2.24 -7.72
C LEU A 167 -3.50 1.65 -6.45
N ARG A 168 -3.52 2.41 -5.34
CA ARG A 168 -4.20 1.98 -4.10
C ARG A 168 -5.69 1.74 -4.33
N GLY A 169 -6.36 2.62 -5.08
CA GLY A 169 -7.77 2.43 -5.46
C GLY A 169 -7.98 1.11 -6.21
N VAL A 170 -7.15 0.83 -7.22
CA VAL A 170 -7.18 -0.43 -7.97
C VAL A 170 -6.97 -1.61 -7.04
N VAL A 171 -5.92 -1.62 -6.21
CA VAL A 171 -5.61 -2.72 -5.29
C VAL A 171 -6.76 -2.99 -4.31
N LEU A 172 -7.41 -1.94 -3.81
CA LEU A 172 -8.53 -2.04 -2.87
C LEU A 172 -9.89 -2.30 -3.54
N GLY A 173 -9.92 -2.51 -4.86
CA GLY A 173 -11.14 -2.81 -5.61
C GLY A 173 -12.17 -1.67 -5.59
N LYS A 174 -11.71 -0.42 -5.53
CA LYS A 174 -12.61 0.75 -5.53
C LYS A 174 -13.06 1.07 -6.95
N TRP A 175 -14.20 1.76 -7.07
CA TRP A 175 -14.57 2.39 -8.33
C TRP A 175 -13.52 3.43 -8.71
N ILE A 176 -12.93 3.30 -9.90
CA ILE A 176 -12.02 4.30 -10.47
C ILE A 176 -12.75 5.00 -11.60
N VAL A 177 -13.20 6.22 -11.37
CA VAL A 177 -14.08 6.97 -12.27
C VAL A 177 -13.42 8.27 -12.72
N SER A 178 -13.74 8.71 -13.93
CA SER A 178 -13.21 9.96 -14.46
C SER A 178 -13.89 11.19 -13.87
N GLU A 179 -13.27 12.35 -14.07
CA GLU A 179 -13.85 13.65 -13.73
C GLU A 179 -15.23 13.87 -14.33
N LYS A 180 -15.45 13.43 -15.57
CA LYS A 180 -16.72 13.58 -16.28
C LYS A 180 -17.90 12.91 -15.58
N TRP A 181 -17.67 11.79 -14.88
CA TRP A 181 -18.70 11.18 -14.03
C TRP A 181 -19.22 12.17 -12.99
N LEU A 182 -18.30 12.91 -12.37
CA LEU A 182 -18.61 13.89 -11.35
C LEU A 182 -19.36 15.08 -11.94
N GLU A 183 -18.94 15.55 -13.11
CA GLU A 183 -19.60 16.64 -13.82
C GLU A 183 -21.06 16.29 -14.15
N GLU A 184 -21.32 15.07 -14.62
CA GLU A 184 -22.69 14.60 -14.87
C GLU A 184 -23.48 14.41 -13.55
N CYS A 185 -22.85 13.94 -12.47
CA CYS A 185 -23.51 13.89 -11.16
C CYS A 185 -23.89 15.28 -10.64
N ILE A 186 -23.04 16.29 -10.84
CA ILE A 186 -23.29 17.68 -10.46
C ILE A 186 -24.42 18.28 -11.29
N LYS A 187 -24.36 18.09 -12.61
CA LYS A 187 -25.37 18.58 -13.56
C LYS A 187 -26.75 18.02 -13.28
N GLU A 188 -26.83 16.71 -13.07
CA GLU A 188 -28.08 15.98 -12.82
C GLU A 188 -28.52 16.03 -11.35
N LYS A 189 -27.66 16.56 -10.45
CA LYS A 189 -27.86 16.64 -8.99
C LYS A 189 -28.24 15.31 -8.34
N ARG A 190 -27.76 14.20 -8.91
CA ARG A 190 -27.97 12.82 -8.44
C ARG A 190 -26.75 11.98 -8.79
N TRP A 191 -26.57 10.86 -8.10
CA TRP A 191 -25.54 9.89 -8.46
C TRP A 191 -25.90 9.20 -9.79
N ILE A 192 -24.97 9.27 -10.74
CA ILE A 192 -25.08 8.63 -12.05
C ILE A 192 -24.39 7.28 -11.99
N ASN A 193 -24.87 6.31 -12.77
CA ASN A 193 -24.23 5.00 -12.87
C ASN A 193 -22.78 5.14 -13.40
N GLU A 194 -21.87 4.44 -12.75
CA GLU A 194 -20.43 4.56 -12.89
C GLU A 194 -19.90 3.87 -14.15
N ASN A 195 -20.58 2.84 -14.66
CA ASN A 195 -20.06 1.92 -15.69
C ASN A 195 -19.50 2.64 -16.93
N ASN A 196 -20.21 3.66 -17.40
CA ASN A 196 -19.80 4.41 -18.60
C ASN A 196 -18.63 5.38 -18.35
N TYR A 197 -18.25 5.58 -17.10
CA TYR A 197 -17.22 6.52 -16.68
C TYR A 197 -16.08 5.86 -15.92
N GLU A 198 -16.12 4.53 -15.76
CA GLU A 198 -14.99 3.76 -15.26
C GLU A 198 -13.79 3.95 -16.19
N VAL A 199 -12.65 4.23 -15.57
CA VAL A 199 -11.35 4.38 -16.22
C VAL A 199 -10.88 3.00 -16.66
N LEU A 200 -10.40 2.87 -17.90
CA LEU A 200 -9.94 1.60 -18.47
C LEU A 200 -8.46 1.36 -18.20
N GLY A 201 -7.67 2.41 -18.00
CA GLY A 201 -6.23 2.25 -17.79
C GLY A 201 -5.53 3.54 -17.42
N SER A 202 -4.20 3.50 -17.54
CA SER A 202 -3.33 4.65 -17.28
C SER A 202 -2.54 5.03 -18.52
N GLN A 203 -1.85 6.17 -18.50
CA GLN A 203 -1.01 6.63 -19.62
C GLN A 203 -0.02 5.57 -20.14
N LEU A 204 0.48 4.71 -19.26
CA LEU A 204 1.41 3.64 -19.64
C LEU A 204 0.71 2.44 -20.28
N GLU A 205 -0.53 2.16 -19.85
CA GLU A 205 -1.30 0.98 -20.26
C GLU A 205 -2.79 1.35 -20.36
N PRO A 206 -3.21 2.01 -21.46
CA PRO A 206 -4.52 2.66 -21.57
C PRO A 206 -5.72 1.69 -21.56
N SER A 207 -5.52 0.45 -21.99
CA SER A 207 -6.55 -0.57 -22.16
C SER A 207 -6.40 -1.78 -21.24
N SER A 208 -5.63 -1.64 -20.15
CA SER A 208 -5.35 -2.74 -19.20
C SER A 208 -6.59 -3.30 -18.49
N ASN A 209 -7.66 -2.51 -18.36
CA ASN A 209 -8.87 -2.80 -17.59
C ASN A 209 -8.59 -3.19 -16.13
N GLY A 210 -7.44 -2.82 -15.58
CA GLY A 210 -6.98 -3.29 -14.27
C GLY A 210 -7.88 -2.86 -13.11
N SER A 211 -8.42 -1.64 -13.15
CA SER A 211 -9.42 -1.11 -12.21
C SER A 211 -10.68 -1.99 -12.18
N HIS A 212 -11.28 -2.21 -13.35
CA HIS A 212 -12.50 -3.00 -13.52
C HIS A 212 -12.29 -4.45 -13.06
N ILE A 213 -11.24 -5.10 -13.55
CA ILE A 213 -10.92 -6.49 -13.19
C ILE A 213 -10.73 -6.61 -11.68
N SER A 214 -10.00 -5.69 -11.06
CA SER A 214 -9.76 -5.73 -9.61
C SER A 214 -11.06 -5.57 -8.81
N ARG A 215 -11.91 -4.60 -9.18
CA ARG A 215 -13.20 -4.37 -8.53
C ARG A 215 -14.10 -5.60 -8.59
N ILE A 216 -14.28 -6.18 -9.78
CA ILE A 216 -15.10 -7.39 -9.97
C ILE A 216 -14.57 -8.55 -9.12
N LYS A 217 -13.25 -8.75 -9.05
CA LYS A 217 -12.65 -9.76 -8.18
C LYS A 217 -12.96 -9.53 -6.69
N HIS A 218 -12.91 -8.29 -6.22
CA HIS A 218 -13.28 -7.96 -4.84
C HIS A 218 -14.78 -8.21 -4.58
N GLU A 219 -15.67 -7.84 -5.51
CA GLU A 219 -17.12 -8.08 -5.41
C GLU A 219 -17.46 -9.57 -5.34
N GLN A 220 -16.74 -10.39 -6.11
CA GLN A 220 -16.90 -11.84 -6.18
C GLN A 220 -16.12 -12.58 -5.07
N ASN A 221 -15.40 -11.87 -4.21
CA ASN A 221 -14.46 -12.43 -3.22
C ASN A 221 -13.46 -13.44 -3.83
N GLU A 222 -12.99 -13.15 -5.05
CA GLU A 222 -12.00 -13.95 -5.74
C GLU A 222 -10.58 -13.73 -5.20
N ILE A 223 -9.70 -14.64 -5.60
CA ILE A 223 -8.28 -14.58 -5.34
C ILE A 223 -7.65 -13.40 -6.10
N LEU A 224 -6.98 -12.51 -5.37
CA LEU A 224 -6.32 -11.32 -5.91
C LEU A 224 -4.97 -11.66 -6.57
N LEU A 225 -4.49 -10.77 -7.44
CA LEU A 225 -3.37 -10.98 -8.36
C LEU A 225 -2.10 -11.56 -7.71
N PHE A 226 -1.76 -11.09 -6.51
CA PHE A 226 -0.54 -11.46 -5.82
C PHE A 226 -0.77 -12.40 -4.64
N ASN A 227 -1.90 -13.11 -4.63
CA ASN A 227 -2.15 -14.09 -3.59
C ASN A 227 -1.08 -15.18 -3.61
N LYS A 228 -0.48 -15.45 -2.45
CA LYS A 228 0.66 -16.37 -2.28
C LYS A 228 1.97 -15.94 -2.98
N CYS A 229 2.06 -14.68 -3.44
CA CYS A 229 3.33 -14.12 -3.86
C CYS A 229 4.04 -13.49 -2.66
N GLU A 230 5.34 -13.67 -2.59
CA GLU A 230 6.22 -13.00 -1.64
C GLU A 230 7.10 -12.02 -2.41
N PHE A 231 7.19 -10.78 -1.94
CA PHE A 231 7.95 -9.73 -2.60
C PHE A 231 9.12 -9.29 -1.75
N PHE A 232 10.29 -9.19 -2.38
CA PHE A 232 11.46 -8.55 -1.82
C PHE A 232 11.72 -7.26 -2.60
N LEU A 233 11.46 -6.11 -1.97
CA LEU A 233 11.67 -4.80 -2.58
C LEU A 233 13.10 -4.33 -2.28
N TYR A 234 13.99 -4.50 -3.25
CA TYR A 234 15.38 -4.07 -3.17
C TYR A 234 15.50 -2.57 -3.47
N GLY A 235 16.12 -1.81 -2.57
CA GLY A 235 16.44 -0.40 -2.78
C GLY A 235 17.89 -0.24 -3.22
N GLN A 236 18.13 0.53 -4.29
CA GLN A 236 19.45 1.05 -4.65
C GLN A 236 19.70 2.40 -3.98
#